data_AF-A0A7K0CPA1-F1
#
_entry.id   AF-A0A7K0CPA1-F1
#
_cell.length_a   1.000
_cell.length_b   1.000
_cell.length_c   1.000
_cell.angle_alpha   90.00
_cell.angle_beta   90.00
_cell.angle_gamma   90.00
#
_symmetry.space_group_name_H-M   'P 1'
#
loop_
_entity.id
_entity.type
_entity.pdbx_description
1 polymer ?
#
loop_
_entity_poly.entity_id
_entity_poly.type
_entity_poly.pdbx_seq_one_letter_code
_entity_poly.pdbx_strand_id
1 'polypeptide(L)'
;MERTGGADTSPDEQTTSGEALDRPLPEPVRRRVIALAGECFGGLTVAELPTQLRQYARFTPSRRAKFAGNAMAAALENEPVFRQRIAVKLRELQPELAAAVESGSLPAAADPVDVAALAYVLRPEGWVKLIAAAGEEEQRAHAERVDEETGRELERLREELAAARSTARKEAERVRGEHDALRRESDALARKLRSAMSDVKRGEAAVRKLEAELAAARAEAATQLGAAEGESRRLRSRVAELEASVEAGRRAVREGRSVEDMRLRLLLDTVLDAAQGLRRELALPPAASRPADTVSAVAPGQMSPRDIAARALSETDPALLDQLLALPQAHLVVDGYNVTKTGYPTMPLDKQRLRLLGGLAVLAAQTGAEMTCVFDGAELAAPVLLAPPRGVRVLFSKPGETADELIRRLVRAEPPGRPVVVVSTDKEVADGVAKAGARPVASALLLKRLART
;
A
#
# COMPACT_ATOMS: atom_id res chain seq x y z
N MET A 1 28.13 -75.73 -69.64
CA MET A 1 28.58 -76.91 -68.86
C MET A 1 27.37 -77.37 -68.07
N GLU A 2 26.67 -78.39 -68.56
CA GLU A 2 26.98 -79.82 -68.39
C GLU A 2 26.49 -80.33 -67.02
N ARG A 3 25.77 -81.45 -66.91
CA ARG A 3 25.53 -82.53 -67.90
C ARG A 3 24.05 -82.85 -68.09
N THR A 4 23.70 -83.25 -69.31
CA THR A 4 22.47 -84.00 -69.61
C THR A 4 22.62 -85.44 -69.15
N GLY A 5 21.60 -85.98 -68.49
CA GLY A 5 21.47 -87.42 -68.20
C GLY A 5 20.09 -87.91 -68.63
N GLY A 6 20.00 -88.48 -69.83
CA GLY A 6 18.79 -89.20 -70.25
C GLY A 6 18.77 -90.58 -69.58
N ALA A 7 17.60 -90.97 -69.06
CA ALA A 7 17.32 -92.33 -68.62
C ALA A 7 16.31 -92.95 -69.60
N ASP A 8 16.64 -94.12 -70.12
CA ASP A 8 15.88 -94.80 -71.16
C ASP A 8 14.67 -95.53 -70.55
N THR A 9 13.47 -95.34 -71.11
CA THR A 9 12.23 -95.91 -70.56
C THR A 9 11.72 -97.04 -71.44
N SER A 10 12.31 -98.22 -71.27
CA SER A 10 11.71 -99.48 -71.73
C SER A 10 10.73 -100.03 -70.67
N PRO A 11 9.56 -100.54 -71.07
CA PRO A 11 8.52 -101.00 -70.14
C PRO A 11 8.70 -102.48 -69.78
N ASP A 12 9.53 -102.79 -68.80
CA ASP A 12 9.74 -104.17 -68.33
C ASP A 12 8.52 -104.77 -67.60
N GLU A 13 8.38 -106.09 -67.75
CA GLU A 13 7.14 -106.83 -67.59
C GLU A 13 6.68 -107.04 -66.13
N GLN A 14 5.37 -107.15 -65.95
CA GLN A 14 4.74 -107.47 -64.67
C GLN A 14 5.11 -108.89 -64.20
N THR A 15 6.12 -109.02 -63.33
CA THR A 15 6.32 -110.23 -62.53
C THR A 15 5.77 -110.02 -61.12
N THR A 16 4.78 -110.85 -60.74
CA THR A 16 4.06 -110.79 -59.46
C THR A 16 4.93 -111.20 -58.27
N SER A 17 5.89 -110.35 -57.93
CA SER A 17 6.70 -110.44 -56.72
C SER A 17 5.91 -109.85 -55.56
N GLY A 18 5.69 -110.63 -54.50
CA GLY A 18 4.71 -110.28 -53.45
C GLY A 18 4.96 -108.92 -52.80
N GLU A 19 4.02 -108.00 -52.95
CA GLU A 19 4.08 -106.66 -52.37
C GLU A 19 4.31 -106.70 -50.85
N ALA A 20 5.38 -106.06 -50.40
CA ALA A 20 5.80 -105.94 -49.00
C ALA A 20 5.82 -104.48 -48.56
N LEU A 21 5.79 -104.24 -47.23
CA LEU A 21 5.95 -102.90 -46.66
C LEU A 21 7.42 -102.66 -46.28
N ASP A 22 8.12 -101.84 -47.04
CA ASP A 22 9.49 -101.40 -46.74
C ASP A 22 9.57 -100.39 -45.57
N ARG A 23 8.41 -99.94 -45.06
CA ARG A 23 8.28 -98.95 -43.98
C ARG A 23 7.20 -99.39 -42.99
N PRO A 24 7.32 -99.05 -41.69
CA PRO A 24 6.25 -99.26 -40.73
C PRO A 24 4.99 -98.48 -41.14
N LEU A 25 3.82 -99.02 -40.79
CA LEU A 25 2.53 -98.35 -41.01
C LEU A 25 2.51 -96.94 -40.42
N PRO A 26 1.93 -95.94 -41.13
CA PRO A 26 1.56 -94.67 -40.53
C PRO A 26 0.72 -94.90 -39.27
N GLU A 27 1.03 -94.21 -38.17
CA GLU A 27 0.39 -94.42 -36.87
C GLU A 27 -1.16 -94.26 -36.89
N PRO A 28 -1.79 -93.36 -37.68
CA PRO A 28 -3.25 -93.33 -37.84
C PRO A 28 -3.78 -94.62 -38.49
N VAL A 29 -3.18 -95.06 -39.61
CA VAL A 29 -3.55 -96.28 -40.34
C VAL A 29 -3.39 -97.50 -39.43
N ARG A 30 -2.28 -97.59 -38.68
CA ARG A 30 -2.05 -98.64 -37.67
C ARG A 30 -3.14 -98.66 -36.60
N ARG A 31 -3.54 -97.50 -36.06
CA ARG A 31 -4.64 -97.41 -35.07
C ARG A 31 -5.98 -97.85 -35.67
N ARG A 32 -6.26 -97.48 -36.92
CA ARG A 32 -7.51 -97.84 -37.61
C ARG A 32 -7.56 -99.34 -37.96
N VAL A 33 -6.46 -99.92 -38.43
CA VAL A 33 -6.28 -101.38 -38.59
C VAL A 33 -6.58 -102.11 -37.28
N ILE A 34 -6.03 -101.64 -36.16
CA ILE A 34 -6.26 -102.24 -34.83
C ILE A 34 -7.74 -102.11 -34.38
N ALA A 35 -8.41 -101.00 -34.69
CA ALA A 35 -9.83 -100.81 -34.39
C ALA A 35 -10.72 -101.77 -35.20
N LEU A 36 -10.56 -101.76 -36.53
CA LEU A 36 -11.27 -102.63 -37.47
C LEU A 36 -11.04 -104.12 -37.16
N ALA A 37 -9.81 -104.50 -36.83
CA ALA A 37 -9.49 -105.85 -36.38
C ALA A 37 -10.17 -106.19 -35.05
N GLY A 38 -10.18 -105.26 -34.08
CA GLY A 38 -10.82 -105.43 -32.77
C GLY A 38 -12.35 -105.50 -32.81
N GLU A 39 -12.96 -104.90 -33.83
CA GLU A 39 -14.37 -105.04 -34.20
C GLU A 39 -14.63 -106.44 -34.78
N CYS A 40 -13.96 -106.79 -35.89
CA CYS A 40 -14.05 -108.12 -36.52
C CYS A 40 -13.76 -109.28 -35.57
N PHE A 41 -12.84 -109.09 -34.61
CA PHE A 41 -12.52 -110.03 -33.54
C PHE A 41 -13.77 -110.59 -32.84
N GLY A 42 -14.80 -109.76 -32.66
CA GLY A 42 -16.04 -110.14 -31.97
C GLY A 42 -16.86 -111.19 -32.71
N GLY A 43 -16.63 -111.39 -34.01
CA GLY A 43 -17.32 -112.37 -34.85
C GLY A 43 -16.56 -113.68 -35.08
N LEU A 44 -15.45 -113.92 -34.36
CA LEU A 44 -14.63 -115.14 -34.48
C LEU A 44 -14.71 -116.00 -33.20
N THR A 45 -14.71 -117.32 -33.37
CA THR A 45 -14.68 -118.26 -32.24
C THR A 45 -13.28 -118.38 -31.63
N VAL A 46 -13.18 -118.87 -30.39
CA VAL A 46 -11.90 -119.05 -29.68
C VAL A 46 -10.96 -120.03 -30.40
N ALA A 47 -11.50 -120.99 -31.17
CA ALA A 47 -10.73 -121.91 -32.00
C ALA A 47 -10.11 -121.24 -33.23
N GLU A 48 -10.76 -120.21 -33.78
CA GLU A 48 -10.32 -119.48 -34.97
C GLU A 48 -9.29 -118.38 -34.67
N LEU A 49 -9.13 -118.03 -33.38
CA LEU A 49 -8.19 -117.02 -32.92
C LEU A 49 -6.76 -117.56 -32.74
N PRO A 50 -5.72 -116.77 -33.10
CA PRO A 50 -4.32 -116.99 -32.74
C PRO A 50 -4.13 -117.24 -31.24
N THR A 51 -3.17 -118.09 -30.88
CA THR A 51 -2.94 -118.50 -29.48
C THR A 51 -2.71 -117.31 -28.55
N GLN A 52 -1.91 -116.34 -28.99
CA GLN A 52 -1.61 -115.09 -28.28
C GLN A 52 -2.85 -114.22 -28.03
N LEU A 53 -3.85 -114.30 -28.93
CA LEU A 53 -5.05 -113.47 -28.91
C LEU A 53 -6.20 -114.05 -28.08
N ARG A 54 -6.29 -115.37 -27.90
CA ARG A 54 -7.40 -116.05 -27.19
C ARG A 54 -7.71 -115.47 -25.81
N GLN A 55 -6.68 -115.10 -25.04
CA GLN A 55 -6.82 -114.50 -23.70
C GLN A 55 -7.61 -113.17 -23.69
N TYR A 56 -7.69 -112.47 -24.83
CA TYR A 56 -8.35 -111.19 -24.98
C TYR A 56 -9.80 -111.27 -25.46
N ALA A 57 -10.29 -112.46 -25.86
CA ALA A 57 -11.65 -112.64 -26.39
C ALA A 57 -12.76 -112.23 -25.41
N ARG A 58 -12.50 -112.37 -24.11
CA ARG A 58 -13.37 -111.95 -23.00
C ARG A 58 -13.49 -110.44 -22.78
N PHE A 59 -12.72 -109.60 -23.48
CA PHE A 59 -12.80 -108.13 -23.33
C PHE A 59 -13.80 -107.50 -24.32
N THR A 60 -14.38 -106.37 -23.90
CA THR A 60 -15.21 -105.51 -24.76
C THR A 60 -14.38 -104.91 -25.92
N PRO A 61 -14.98 -104.54 -27.07
CA PRO A 61 -14.24 -104.11 -28.27
C PRO A 61 -13.19 -103.02 -27.99
N SER A 62 -13.56 -101.95 -27.28
CA SER A 62 -12.66 -100.85 -26.93
C SER A 62 -11.49 -101.28 -26.03
N ARG A 63 -11.71 -102.28 -25.16
CA ARG A 63 -10.65 -102.88 -24.33
C ARG A 63 -9.78 -103.85 -25.14
N ARG A 64 -10.33 -104.57 -26.12
CA ARG A 64 -9.55 -105.40 -27.05
C ARG A 64 -8.58 -104.53 -27.87
N ALA A 65 -9.08 -103.47 -28.50
CA ALA A 65 -8.23 -102.53 -29.26
C ALA A 65 -7.10 -101.93 -28.38
N LYS A 66 -7.43 -101.50 -27.14
CA LYS A 66 -6.45 -100.89 -26.22
C LYS A 66 -5.41 -101.86 -25.65
N PHE A 67 -5.79 -103.07 -25.26
CA PHE A 67 -4.90 -104.00 -24.54
C PHE A 67 -4.32 -105.12 -25.39
N ALA A 68 -4.92 -105.43 -26.54
CA ALA A 68 -4.44 -106.44 -27.48
C ALA A 68 -3.89 -105.83 -28.78
N GLY A 69 -3.95 -104.51 -28.99
CA GLY A 69 -3.64 -103.87 -30.27
C GLY A 69 -2.29 -104.25 -30.89
N ASN A 70 -1.22 -104.28 -30.09
CA ASN A 70 0.10 -104.72 -30.58
C ASN A 70 0.11 -106.21 -30.98
N ALA A 71 -0.60 -107.08 -30.25
CA ALA A 71 -0.73 -108.49 -30.59
C ALA A 71 -1.64 -108.72 -31.81
N MET A 72 -2.66 -107.87 -32.03
CA MET A 72 -3.49 -107.91 -33.24
C MET A 72 -2.69 -107.48 -34.47
N ALA A 73 -1.90 -106.41 -34.37
CA ALA A 73 -1.02 -105.97 -35.46
C ALA A 73 -0.01 -107.07 -35.84
N ALA A 74 0.71 -107.62 -34.86
CA ALA A 74 1.63 -108.74 -35.09
C ALA A 74 0.94 -109.98 -35.69
N ALA A 75 -0.28 -110.32 -35.26
CA ALA A 75 -1.02 -111.45 -35.83
C ALA A 75 -1.52 -111.20 -37.26
N LEU A 76 -1.97 -109.99 -37.59
CA LEU A 76 -2.39 -109.63 -38.97
C LEU A 76 -1.21 -109.67 -39.95
N GLU A 77 -0.02 -109.32 -39.49
CA GLU A 77 1.21 -109.39 -40.26
C GLU A 77 1.67 -110.85 -40.46
N ASN A 78 1.85 -111.58 -39.36
CA ASN A 78 2.56 -112.87 -39.33
C ASN A 78 1.66 -114.11 -39.51
N GLU A 79 0.33 -114.02 -39.33
CA GLU A 79 -0.59 -115.16 -39.51
C GLU A 79 -1.59 -114.93 -40.67
N PRO A 80 -1.28 -115.38 -41.90
CA PRO A 80 -2.13 -115.17 -43.07
C PRO A 80 -3.57 -115.68 -42.93
N VAL A 81 -3.77 -116.82 -42.24
CA VAL A 81 -5.10 -117.41 -41.99
C VAL A 81 -5.94 -116.52 -41.07
N PHE A 82 -5.33 -115.85 -40.08
CA PHE A 82 -6.04 -114.88 -39.25
C PHE A 82 -6.39 -113.62 -40.04
N ARG A 83 -5.45 -113.09 -40.84
CA ARG A 83 -5.72 -111.96 -41.76
C ARG A 83 -6.87 -112.26 -42.72
N GLN A 84 -6.91 -113.46 -43.31
CA GLN A 84 -8.00 -113.91 -44.20
C GLN A 84 -9.36 -113.97 -43.48
N ARG A 85 -9.41 -114.47 -42.24
CA ARG A 85 -10.65 -114.48 -41.42
C ARG A 85 -11.15 -113.07 -41.12
N ILE A 86 -10.25 -112.15 -40.76
CA ILE A 86 -10.60 -110.74 -40.55
C ILE A 86 -11.04 -110.08 -41.86
N ALA A 87 -10.38 -110.37 -42.99
CA ALA A 87 -10.78 -109.88 -44.32
C ALA A 87 -12.20 -110.30 -44.72
N VAL A 88 -12.60 -111.57 -44.46
CA VAL A 88 -13.99 -112.01 -44.68
C VAL A 88 -14.97 -111.20 -43.81
N LYS A 89 -14.65 -110.96 -42.53
CA LYS A 89 -15.51 -110.13 -41.65
C LYS A 89 -15.52 -108.65 -42.01
N LEU A 90 -14.46 -108.10 -42.61
CA LEU A 90 -14.49 -106.73 -43.15
C LEU A 90 -15.41 -106.61 -44.36
N ARG A 91 -15.45 -107.61 -45.26
CA ARG A 91 -16.41 -107.64 -46.39
C ARG A 91 -17.86 -107.74 -45.90
N GLU A 92 -18.12 -108.43 -44.79
CA GLU A 92 -19.45 -108.46 -44.15
C GLU A 92 -19.83 -107.11 -43.51
N LEU A 93 -18.87 -106.39 -42.89
CA LEU A 93 -19.13 -105.14 -42.16
C LEU A 93 -19.16 -103.89 -43.05
N GLN A 94 -18.37 -103.85 -44.13
CA GLN A 94 -18.24 -102.69 -45.03
C GLN A 94 -18.18 -103.15 -46.51
N PRO A 95 -19.25 -103.78 -47.05
CA PRO A 95 -19.22 -104.41 -48.37
C PRO A 95 -18.91 -103.42 -49.51
N GLU A 96 -19.47 -102.21 -49.47
CA GLU A 96 -19.27 -101.20 -50.51
C GLU A 96 -17.81 -100.72 -50.57
N LEU A 97 -17.23 -100.36 -49.41
CA LEU A 97 -15.85 -99.88 -49.34
C LEU A 97 -14.84 -101.00 -49.60
N ALA A 98 -15.11 -102.23 -49.14
CA ALA A 98 -14.26 -103.38 -49.43
C ALA A 98 -14.25 -103.71 -50.94
N ALA A 99 -15.41 -103.73 -51.61
CA ALA A 99 -15.49 -103.97 -53.05
C ALA A 99 -14.84 -102.84 -53.86
N ALA A 100 -14.95 -101.58 -53.41
CA ALA A 100 -14.28 -100.44 -54.03
C ALA A 100 -12.74 -100.58 -53.93
N VAL A 101 -12.21 -100.86 -52.74
CA VAL A 101 -10.78 -101.10 -52.48
C VAL A 101 -10.25 -102.33 -53.25
N GLU A 102 -11.03 -103.41 -53.36
CA GLU A 102 -10.65 -104.62 -54.11
C GLU A 102 -10.71 -104.46 -55.63
N SER A 103 -11.49 -103.52 -56.15
CA SER A 103 -11.54 -103.15 -57.57
C SER A 103 -10.60 -101.99 -57.96
N GLY A 104 -9.79 -101.51 -57.01
CA GLY A 104 -8.90 -100.35 -57.22
C GLY A 104 -9.63 -99.01 -57.38
N SER A 105 -10.95 -98.98 -57.17
CA SER A 105 -11.77 -97.77 -57.27
C SER A 105 -11.81 -97.07 -55.92
N LEU A 106 -11.17 -95.91 -55.79
CA LEU A 106 -11.17 -95.15 -54.54
C LEU A 106 -12.36 -94.19 -54.50
N PRO A 107 -13.34 -94.34 -53.58
CA PRO A 107 -14.45 -93.41 -53.47
C PRO A 107 -13.94 -92.07 -52.94
N ALA A 108 -14.17 -90.98 -53.69
CA ALA A 108 -13.70 -89.63 -53.33
C ALA A 108 -14.32 -89.05 -52.03
N ALA A 109 -15.23 -89.77 -51.38
CA ALA A 109 -15.85 -89.44 -50.10
C ALA A 109 -15.40 -90.35 -48.93
N ALA A 110 -14.48 -91.30 -49.18
CA ALA A 110 -13.92 -92.17 -48.15
C ALA A 110 -12.66 -91.53 -47.52
N ASP A 111 -12.47 -91.73 -46.22
CA ASP A 111 -11.25 -91.31 -45.51
C ASP A 111 -10.04 -92.11 -46.04
N PRO A 112 -8.95 -91.47 -46.51
CA PRO A 112 -7.72 -92.15 -46.93
C PRO A 112 -7.16 -93.12 -45.88
N VAL A 113 -7.30 -92.81 -44.58
CA VAL A 113 -6.85 -93.65 -43.48
C VAL A 113 -7.68 -94.94 -43.38
N ASP A 114 -8.98 -94.88 -43.62
CA ASP A 114 -9.87 -96.05 -43.66
C ASP A 114 -9.59 -96.89 -44.90
N VAL A 115 -9.44 -96.27 -46.08
CA VAL A 115 -9.04 -96.92 -47.34
C VAL A 115 -7.72 -97.68 -47.15
N ALA A 116 -6.70 -97.04 -46.59
CA ALA A 116 -5.40 -97.65 -46.30
C ALA A 116 -5.50 -98.79 -45.27
N ALA A 117 -6.37 -98.67 -44.27
CA ALA A 117 -6.57 -99.69 -43.25
C ALA A 117 -7.28 -100.93 -43.80
N LEU A 118 -8.26 -100.78 -44.70
CA LEU A 118 -8.86 -101.91 -45.41
C LEU A 118 -7.86 -102.55 -46.37
N ALA A 119 -7.11 -101.74 -47.15
CA ALA A 119 -6.08 -102.22 -48.06
C ALA A 119 -5.00 -103.07 -47.34
N TYR A 120 -4.58 -102.66 -46.13
CA TYR A 120 -3.65 -103.44 -45.30
C TYR A 120 -4.15 -104.85 -44.94
N VAL A 121 -5.47 -105.05 -44.80
CA VAL A 121 -6.04 -106.35 -44.40
C VAL A 121 -6.48 -107.18 -45.61
N LEU A 122 -7.11 -106.55 -46.61
CA LEU A 122 -7.61 -107.20 -47.83
C LEU A 122 -6.49 -107.59 -48.80
N ARG A 123 -5.40 -106.80 -48.86
CA ARG A 123 -4.25 -106.98 -49.77
C ARG A 123 -4.62 -107.07 -51.27
N PRO A 124 -5.40 -106.12 -51.83
CA PRO A 124 -5.54 -105.99 -53.28
C PRO A 124 -4.21 -105.59 -53.94
N GLU A 125 -4.13 -105.66 -55.26
CA GLU A 125 -2.97 -105.15 -56.01
C GLU A 125 -2.76 -103.65 -55.76
N GLY A 126 -1.51 -103.23 -55.55
CA GLY A 126 -1.15 -101.85 -55.23
C GLY A 126 -1.45 -101.37 -53.81
N TRP A 127 -1.84 -102.25 -52.87
CA TRP A 127 -2.23 -101.88 -51.50
C TRP A 127 -1.16 -101.07 -50.75
N VAL A 128 0.14 -101.27 -51.04
CA VAL A 128 1.24 -100.50 -50.45
C VAL A 128 1.16 -99.01 -50.84
N LYS A 129 0.75 -98.71 -52.08
CA LYS A 129 0.62 -97.33 -52.59
C LYS A 129 -0.52 -96.58 -51.89
N LEU A 130 -1.61 -97.27 -51.55
CA LEU A 130 -2.73 -96.68 -50.80
C LEU A 130 -2.32 -96.25 -49.38
N ILE A 131 -1.49 -97.07 -48.72
CA ILE A 131 -0.94 -96.76 -47.39
C ILE A 131 0.08 -95.62 -47.45
N ALA A 132 0.92 -95.58 -48.49
CA ALA A 132 1.85 -94.47 -48.71
C ALA A 132 1.10 -93.15 -48.92
N ALA A 133 0.11 -93.12 -49.81
CA ALA A 133 -0.72 -91.95 -50.06
C ALA A 133 -1.43 -91.43 -48.79
N ALA A 134 -2.08 -92.31 -48.03
CA ALA A 134 -2.74 -91.93 -46.77
C ALA A 134 -1.75 -91.41 -45.71
N GLY A 135 -0.52 -91.93 -45.67
CA GLY A 135 0.55 -91.40 -44.82
C GLY A 135 1.02 -90.01 -45.26
N GLU A 136 1.10 -89.76 -46.56
CA GLU A 136 1.49 -88.45 -47.13
C GLU A 136 0.38 -87.39 -47.01
N GLU A 137 -0.90 -87.78 -47.05
CA GLU A 137 -2.04 -86.89 -46.76
C GLU A 137 -2.06 -86.45 -45.28
N GLU A 138 -2.01 -87.37 -44.31
CA GLU A 138 -1.99 -86.97 -42.88
C GLU A 138 -0.72 -86.16 -42.55
N GLN A 139 0.43 -86.49 -43.14
CA GLN A 139 1.66 -85.74 -42.90
C GLN A 139 1.57 -84.30 -43.44
N ARG A 140 0.86 -84.08 -44.57
CA ARG A 140 0.52 -82.74 -45.08
C ARG A 140 -0.47 -82.04 -44.17
N ALA A 141 -1.61 -82.66 -43.85
CA ALA A 141 -2.62 -82.09 -42.97
C ALA A 141 -2.06 -81.78 -41.56
N HIS A 142 -1.08 -82.53 -41.06
CA HIS A 142 -0.36 -82.23 -39.82
C HIS A 142 0.60 -81.04 -39.97
N ALA A 143 1.34 -80.95 -41.08
CA ALA A 143 2.19 -79.79 -41.36
C ALA A 143 1.35 -78.51 -41.45
N GLU A 144 0.26 -78.53 -42.22
CA GLU A 144 -0.67 -77.42 -42.39
C GLU A 144 -1.27 -76.96 -41.05
N ARG A 145 -1.67 -77.88 -40.16
CA ARG A 145 -2.12 -77.53 -38.79
C ARG A 145 -1.04 -76.82 -37.97
N VAL A 146 0.21 -77.28 -38.03
CA VAL A 146 1.33 -76.65 -37.30
C VAL A 146 1.71 -75.29 -37.92
N ASP A 147 1.65 -75.15 -39.24
CA ASP A 147 1.88 -73.88 -39.93
C ASP A 147 0.76 -72.87 -39.65
N GLU A 148 -0.50 -73.31 -39.53
CA GLU A 148 -1.60 -72.47 -39.04
C GLU A 148 -1.42 -72.04 -37.57
N GLU A 149 -1.08 -72.96 -36.67
CA GLU A 149 -0.90 -72.68 -35.25
C GLU A 149 0.28 -71.73 -35.01
N THR A 150 1.44 -72.01 -35.61
CA THR A 150 2.60 -71.11 -35.55
C THR A 150 2.34 -69.78 -36.26
N GLY A 151 1.56 -69.77 -37.35
CA GLY A 151 1.09 -68.54 -38.00
C GLY A 151 0.22 -67.66 -37.08
N ARG A 152 -0.73 -68.27 -36.35
CA ARG A 152 -1.57 -67.59 -35.34
C ARG A 152 -0.74 -67.04 -34.18
N GLU A 153 0.24 -67.81 -33.68
CA GLU A 153 1.17 -67.34 -32.65
C GLU A 153 2.07 -66.20 -33.13
N LEU A 154 2.59 -66.29 -34.35
CA LEU A 154 3.43 -65.25 -34.96
C LEU A 154 2.67 -63.94 -35.16
N GLU A 155 1.42 -63.97 -35.65
CA GLU A 155 0.61 -62.74 -35.76
C GLU A 155 0.28 -62.17 -34.38
N ARG A 156 -0.11 -63.00 -33.41
CA ARG A 156 -0.34 -62.53 -32.04
C ARG A 156 0.91 -61.87 -31.44
N LEU A 157 2.09 -62.46 -31.62
CA LEU A 157 3.36 -61.88 -31.14
C LEU A 157 3.75 -60.60 -31.92
N ARG A 158 3.37 -60.48 -33.20
CA ARG A 158 3.51 -59.24 -33.99
C ARG A 158 2.59 -58.14 -33.47
N GLU A 159 1.34 -58.46 -33.14
CA GLU A 159 0.38 -57.52 -32.53
C GLU A 159 0.84 -57.07 -31.13
N GLU A 160 1.22 -58.00 -30.24
CA GLU A 160 1.73 -57.69 -28.90
C GLU A 160 3.00 -56.82 -28.98
N LEU A 161 3.93 -57.12 -29.90
CA LEU A 161 5.13 -56.31 -30.14
C LEU A 161 4.79 -54.92 -30.73
N ALA A 162 3.82 -54.82 -31.64
CA ALA A 162 3.38 -53.55 -32.21
C ALA A 162 2.68 -52.67 -31.16
N ALA A 163 1.85 -53.26 -30.30
CA ALA A 163 1.23 -52.60 -29.16
C ALA A 163 2.27 -52.09 -28.17
N ALA A 164 3.24 -52.92 -27.77
CA ALA A 164 4.32 -52.55 -26.86
C ALA A 164 5.23 -51.44 -27.43
N ARG A 165 5.52 -51.47 -28.74
CA ARG A 165 6.24 -50.38 -29.43
C ARG A 165 5.42 -49.09 -29.49
N SER A 166 4.10 -49.20 -29.67
CA SER A 166 3.17 -48.05 -29.69
C SER A 166 3.06 -47.37 -28.32
N THR A 167 2.93 -48.14 -27.23
CA THR A 167 2.91 -47.60 -25.86
C THR A 167 4.25 -47.00 -25.47
N ALA A 168 5.37 -47.71 -25.70
CA ALA A 168 6.71 -47.19 -25.43
C ALA A 168 7.01 -45.89 -26.21
N ARG A 169 6.54 -45.79 -27.47
CA ARG A 169 6.66 -44.56 -28.26
C ARG A 169 5.86 -43.41 -27.66
N LYS A 170 4.57 -43.63 -27.33
CA LYS A 170 3.71 -42.61 -26.72
C LYS A 170 4.26 -42.12 -25.39
N GLU A 171 4.77 -43.03 -24.57
CA GLU A 171 5.41 -42.69 -23.29
C GLU A 171 6.70 -41.88 -23.49
N ALA A 172 7.55 -42.28 -24.44
CA ALA A 172 8.74 -41.50 -24.79
C ALA A 172 8.40 -40.12 -25.39
N GLU A 173 7.26 -39.96 -26.07
CA GLU A 173 6.76 -38.66 -26.57
C GLU A 173 6.21 -37.81 -25.41
N ARG A 174 5.46 -38.40 -24.45
CA ARG A 174 4.98 -37.75 -23.22
C ARG A 174 6.13 -37.21 -22.37
N VAL A 175 7.10 -38.06 -22.03
CA VAL A 175 8.26 -37.69 -21.18
C VAL A 175 9.11 -36.61 -21.83
N ARG A 176 9.27 -36.62 -23.17
CA ARG A 176 9.94 -35.50 -23.88
C ARG A 176 9.15 -34.20 -23.80
N GLY A 177 7.82 -34.25 -23.95
CA GLY A 177 6.95 -33.08 -23.81
C GLY A 177 7.02 -32.46 -22.41
N GLU A 178 6.99 -33.29 -21.36
CA GLU A 178 7.12 -32.87 -19.96
C GLU A 178 8.51 -32.29 -19.66
N HIS A 179 9.57 -32.93 -20.14
CA HIS A 179 10.94 -32.41 -20.01
C HIS A 179 11.10 -31.04 -20.69
N ASP A 180 10.59 -30.86 -21.91
CA ASP A 180 10.65 -29.59 -22.62
C ASP A 180 9.76 -28.51 -21.99
N ALA A 181 8.63 -28.87 -21.37
CA ALA A 181 7.82 -27.95 -20.58
C ALA A 181 8.59 -27.46 -19.34
N LEU A 182 9.09 -28.39 -18.51
CA LEU A 182 9.89 -28.07 -17.32
C LEU A 182 11.15 -27.26 -17.65
N ARG A 183 11.79 -27.54 -18.79
CA ARG A 183 12.93 -26.76 -19.29
C ARG A 183 12.51 -25.32 -19.64
N ARG A 184 11.40 -25.12 -20.35
CA ARG A 184 10.88 -23.78 -20.69
C ARG A 184 10.48 -22.99 -19.45
N GLU A 185 9.91 -23.65 -18.44
CA GLU A 185 9.59 -23.06 -17.15
C GLU A 185 10.86 -22.66 -16.37
N SER A 186 11.85 -23.55 -16.29
CA SER A 186 13.16 -23.26 -15.68
C SER A 186 13.85 -22.06 -16.35
N ASP A 187 13.88 -22.04 -17.70
CA ASP A 187 14.41 -20.91 -18.48
C ASP A 187 13.61 -19.61 -18.24
N ALA A 188 12.29 -19.69 -18.04
CA ALA A 188 11.45 -18.54 -17.71
C ALA A 188 11.65 -18.04 -16.28
N LEU A 189 11.81 -18.94 -15.31
CA LEU A 189 12.16 -18.62 -13.93
C LEU A 189 13.56 -18.00 -13.83
N ALA A 190 14.55 -18.53 -14.56
CA ALA A 190 15.89 -17.96 -14.65
C ALA A 190 15.89 -16.56 -15.30
N ARG A 191 15.03 -16.30 -16.30
CA ARG A 191 14.81 -14.93 -16.83
C ARG A 191 14.16 -14.01 -15.79
N LYS A 192 13.10 -14.45 -15.10
CA LYS A 192 12.42 -13.68 -14.04
C LYS A 192 13.37 -13.33 -12.90
N LEU A 193 14.16 -14.29 -12.42
CA LEU A 193 15.16 -14.10 -11.36
C LEU A 193 16.23 -13.09 -11.78
N ARG A 194 16.77 -13.19 -13.00
CA ARG A 194 17.74 -12.20 -13.50
C ARG A 194 17.15 -10.80 -13.64
N SER A 195 15.87 -10.66 -14.01
CA SER A 195 15.19 -9.35 -13.96
C SER A 195 15.12 -8.85 -12.52
N ALA A 196 14.54 -9.63 -11.61
CA ALA A 196 14.37 -9.23 -10.20
C ALA A 196 15.70 -8.84 -9.53
N MET A 197 16.80 -9.57 -9.80
CA MET A 197 18.13 -9.21 -9.32
C MET A 197 18.67 -7.90 -9.92
N SER A 198 18.39 -7.64 -11.21
CA SER A 198 18.69 -6.36 -11.85
C SER A 198 17.87 -5.22 -11.25
N ASP A 199 16.59 -5.47 -10.98
CA ASP A 199 15.64 -4.51 -10.42
C ASP A 199 16.00 -4.14 -8.97
N VAL A 200 16.36 -5.12 -8.15
CA VAL A 200 16.95 -4.91 -6.81
C VAL A 200 18.25 -4.10 -6.90
N LYS A 201 19.19 -4.45 -7.79
CA LYS A 201 20.45 -3.72 -7.95
C LYS A 201 20.24 -2.27 -8.43
N ARG A 202 19.23 -2.02 -9.27
CA ARG A 202 18.81 -0.66 -9.64
C ARG A 202 18.20 0.10 -8.46
N GLY A 203 17.39 -0.57 -7.64
CA GLY A 203 16.85 -0.03 -6.39
C GLY A 203 17.94 0.36 -5.39
N GLU A 204 18.90 -0.54 -5.12
CA GLU A 204 20.07 -0.26 -4.26
C GLU A 204 20.89 0.94 -4.76
N ALA A 205 21.12 1.04 -6.07
CA ALA A 205 21.83 2.17 -6.65
C ALA A 205 21.05 3.49 -6.53
N ALA A 206 19.72 3.46 -6.67
CA ALA A 206 18.86 4.61 -6.46
C ALA A 206 18.82 5.05 -4.99
N VAL A 207 18.74 4.10 -4.04
CA VAL A 207 18.82 4.38 -2.59
C VAL A 207 20.16 5.04 -2.25
N ARG A 208 21.30 4.47 -2.67
CA ARG A 208 22.62 5.06 -2.42
C ARG A 208 22.78 6.46 -3.01
N LYS A 209 22.16 6.73 -4.16
CA LYS A 209 22.13 8.08 -4.77
C LYS A 209 21.32 9.05 -3.91
N LEU A 210 20.13 8.66 -3.45
CA LEU A 210 19.28 9.48 -2.58
C LEU A 210 19.92 9.71 -1.20
N GLU A 211 20.64 8.72 -0.66
CA GLU A 211 21.41 8.85 0.59
C GLU A 211 22.56 9.87 0.43
N ALA A 212 23.27 9.84 -0.70
CA ALA A 212 24.32 10.82 -1.01
C ALA A 212 23.75 12.24 -1.23
N GLU A 213 22.62 12.36 -1.93
CA GLU A 213 21.92 13.65 -2.13
C GLU A 213 21.40 14.21 -0.80
N LEU A 214 20.84 13.36 0.08
CA LEU A 214 20.42 13.74 1.43
C LEU A 214 21.61 14.14 2.32
N ALA A 215 22.75 13.46 2.20
CA ALA A 215 23.97 13.81 2.92
C ALA A 215 24.54 15.17 2.47
N ALA A 216 24.56 15.43 1.15
CA ALA A 216 24.96 16.72 0.58
C ALA A 216 24.03 17.85 1.05
N ALA A 217 22.72 17.68 0.91
CA ALA A 217 21.73 18.68 1.36
C ALA A 217 21.82 18.96 2.87
N ARG A 218 22.12 17.95 3.70
CA ARG A 218 22.39 18.13 5.15
C ARG A 218 23.68 18.90 5.41
N ALA A 219 24.73 18.66 4.64
CA ALA A 219 25.99 19.40 4.76
C ALA A 219 25.82 20.87 4.33
N GLU A 220 25.10 21.14 3.25
CA GLU A 220 24.75 22.50 2.80
C GLU A 220 23.87 23.24 3.83
N ALA A 221 22.84 22.58 4.38
CA ALA A 221 22.02 23.17 5.44
C ALA A 221 22.85 23.48 6.70
N ALA A 222 23.82 22.63 7.06
CA ALA A 222 24.72 22.86 8.19
C ALA A 222 25.69 24.02 7.96
N THR A 223 26.23 24.20 6.74
CA THR A 223 27.09 25.35 6.43
C THR A 223 26.30 26.66 6.36
N GLN A 224 25.08 26.64 5.81
CA GLN A 224 24.17 27.79 5.83
C GLN A 224 23.78 28.20 7.26
N LEU A 225 23.44 27.24 8.13
CA LEU A 225 23.16 27.50 9.54
C LEU A 225 24.38 28.08 10.27
N GLY A 226 25.57 27.50 10.06
CA GLY A 226 26.82 28.01 10.64
C GLY A 226 27.17 29.42 10.18
N ALA A 227 26.91 29.76 8.91
CA ALA A 227 27.06 31.11 8.38
C ALA A 227 26.07 32.09 9.02
N ALA A 228 24.77 31.75 9.06
CA ALA A 228 23.73 32.57 9.67
C ALA A 228 23.93 32.78 11.19
N GLU A 229 24.42 31.76 11.90
CA GLU A 229 24.85 31.91 13.29
C GLU A 229 26.06 32.85 13.42
N GLY A 230 27.06 32.72 12.54
CA GLY A 230 28.22 33.60 12.50
C GLY A 230 27.84 35.07 12.27
N GLU A 231 26.92 35.33 11.34
CA GLU A 231 26.35 36.65 11.09
C GLU A 231 25.52 37.14 12.27
N SER A 232 24.67 36.32 12.87
CA SER A 232 23.90 36.69 14.07
C SER A 232 24.83 37.08 15.24
N ARG A 233 25.95 36.36 15.43
CA ARG A 233 26.97 36.68 16.44
C ARG A 233 27.66 38.02 16.12
N ARG A 234 28.05 38.28 14.87
CA ARG A 234 28.66 39.55 14.42
C ARG A 234 27.70 40.75 14.56
N LEU A 235 26.42 40.56 14.21
CA LEU A 235 25.40 41.59 14.35
C LEU A 235 25.14 41.90 15.83
N ARG A 236 25.06 40.88 16.70
CA ARG A 236 24.95 41.07 18.16
C ARG A 236 26.15 41.81 18.74
N SER A 237 27.38 41.49 18.35
CA SER A 237 28.56 42.23 18.82
C SER A 237 28.57 43.67 18.31
N ARG A 238 28.14 43.92 17.06
CA ARG A 238 28.05 45.29 16.52
C ARG A 238 26.93 46.11 17.16
N VAL A 239 25.80 45.49 17.51
CA VAL A 239 24.74 46.14 18.30
C VAL A 239 25.28 46.53 19.68
N ALA A 240 25.92 45.61 20.41
CA ALA A 240 26.50 45.91 21.71
C ALA A 240 27.59 47.01 21.67
N GLU A 241 28.41 47.04 20.62
CA GLU A 241 29.40 48.10 20.37
C GLU A 241 28.71 49.46 20.11
N LEU A 242 27.66 49.48 19.29
CA LEU A 242 26.88 50.69 19.01
C LEU A 242 26.14 51.19 20.27
N GLU A 243 25.51 50.30 21.04
CA GLU A 243 24.88 50.61 22.33
C GLU A 243 25.89 51.20 23.32
N ALA A 244 27.09 50.61 23.43
CA ALA A 244 28.17 51.14 24.25
C ALA A 244 28.64 52.53 23.80
N SER A 245 28.73 52.77 22.47
CA SER A 245 29.08 54.10 21.93
C SER A 245 27.98 55.15 22.17
N VAL A 246 26.71 54.77 22.10
CA VAL A 246 25.57 55.65 22.41
C VAL A 246 25.54 55.97 23.90
N GLU A 247 25.80 55.00 24.77
CA GLU A 247 25.87 55.24 26.22
C GLU A 247 27.11 56.06 26.61
N ALA A 248 28.26 55.87 25.95
CA ALA A 248 29.42 56.73 26.10
C ALA A 248 29.10 58.18 25.67
N GLY A 249 28.44 58.37 24.52
CA GLY A 249 27.95 59.68 24.08
C GLY A 249 26.96 60.31 25.07
N ARG A 250 26.05 59.52 25.65
CA ARG A 250 25.15 59.97 26.73
C ARG A 250 25.87 60.34 28.02
N ARG A 251 27.04 59.76 28.32
CA ARG A 251 27.89 60.15 29.47
C ARG A 251 28.60 61.45 29.17
N ALA A 252 29.28 61.56 28.02
CA ALA A 252 29.92 62.80 27.57
C ALA A 252 28.95 64.00 27.51
N VAL A 253 27.70 63.79 27.07
CA VAL A 253 26.66 64.85 27.10
C VAL A 253 26.17 65.17 28.52
N ARG A 254 26.14 64.20 29.45
CA ARG A 254 25.84 64.47 30.87
C ARG A 254 26.97 65.21 31.58
N GLU A 255 28.22 64.87 31.27
CA GLU A 255 29.43 65.51 31.80
C GLU A 255 29.62 66.92 31.22
N GLY A 256 29.40 67.09 29.92
CA GLY A 256 29.35 68.42 29.28
C GLY A 256 28.26 69.29 29.92
N ARG A 257 27.04 68.75 30.08
CA ARG A 257 25.96 69.45 30.79
C ARG A 257 26.28 69.74 32.25
N SER A 258 26.93 68.85 33.01
CA SER A 258 27.26 69.17 34.40
C SER A 258 28.32 70.27 34.53
N VAL A 259 29.21 70.41 33.54
CA VAL A 259 30.13 71.56 33.43
C VAL A 259 29.38 72.84 33.02
N GLU A 260 28.45 72.76 32.06
CA GLU A 260 27.59 73.88 31.67
C GLU A 260 26.65 74.32 32.81
N ASP A 261 26.09 73.38 33.58
CA ASP A 261 25.23 73.60 34.75
C ASP A 261 26.04 74.17 35.92
N MET A 262 27.28 73.74 36.15
CA MET A 262 28.18 74.39 37.12
C MET A 262 28.51 75.82 36.71
N ARG A 263 28.77 76.07 35.41
CA ARG A 263 29.01 77.43 34.90
C ARG A 263 27.76 78.30 34.97
N LEU A 264 26.59 77.75 34.62
CA LEU A 264 25.30 78.42 34.73
C LEU A 264 25.01 78.75 36.19
N ARG A 265 25.25 77.80 37.11
CA ARG A 265 25.08 78.02 38.55
C ARG A 265 26.00 79.11 39.09
N LEU A 266 27.29 79.11 38.74
CA LEU A 266 28.21 80.21 39.12
C LEU A 266 27.77 81.57 38.56
N LEU A 267 27.24 81.62 37.34
CA LEU A 267 26.67 82.84 36.77
C LEU A 267 25.35 83.23 37.46
N LEU A 268 24.50 82.27 37.81
CA LEU A 268 23.24 82.51 38.51
C LEU A 268 23.49 82.98 39.95
N ASP A 269 24.46 82.38 40.64
CA ASP A 269 24.89 82.76 42.00
C ASP A 269 25.47 84.18 41.97
N THR A 270 26.32 84.55 41.00
CA THR A 270 26.79 85.95 40.87
C THR A 270 25.68 86.94 40.50
N VAL A 271 24.66 86.54 39.73
CA VAL A 271 23.46 87.36 39.46
C VAL A 271 22.53 87.44 40.68
N LEU A 272 22.43 86.39 41.48
CA LEU A 272 21.67 86.36 42.73
C LEU A 272 22.35 87.20 43.82
N ASP A 273 23.68 87.17 43.91
CA ASP A 273 24.46 88.02 44.82
C ASP A 273 24.39 89.49 44.38
N ALA A 274 24.48 89.78 43.08
CA ALA A 274 24.23 91.11 42.54
C ALA A 274 22.79 91.59 42.82
N ALA A 275 21.78 90.72 42.66
CA ALA A 275 20.39 91.03 42.95
C ALA A 275 20.10 91.15 44.47
N GLN A 276 20.82 90.41 45.33
CA GLN A 276 20.75 90.56 46.79
C GLN A 276 21.46 91.83 47.26
N GLY A 277 22.59 92.20 46.65
CA GLY A 277 23.24 93.49 46.84
C GLY A 277 22.30 94.64 46.46
N LEU A 278 21.75 94.59 45.24
CA LEU A 278 20.76 95.56 44.77
C LEU A 278 19.50 95.59 45.65
N ARG A 279 19.06 94.45 46.19
CA ARG A 279 17.93 94.38 47.13
C ARG A 279 18.26 94.90 48.53
N ARG A 280 19.52 94.87 48.96
CA ARG A 280 20.01 95.54 50.18
C ARG A 280 20.09 97.05 49.99
N GLU A 281 20.62 97.51 48.86
CA GLU A 281 20.66 98.93 48.46
C GLU A 281 19.24 99.52 48.31
N LEU A 282 18.28 98.76 47.76
CA LEU A 282 16.91 99.21 47.50
C LEU A 282 15.86 98.81 48.56
N ALA A 283 16.25 98.11 49.62
CA ALA A 283 15.43 97.79 50.80
C ALA A 283 14.03 97.16 50.58
N LEU A 284 13.85 96.30 49.56
CA LEU A 284 12.51 95.78 49.17
C LEU A 284 12.04 94.53 49.95
N PRO A 285 10.92 94.57 50.69
CA PRO A 285 10.29 93.39 51.32
C PRO A 285 9.56 92.49 50.30
N PRO A 286 9.32 91.20 50.61
CA PRO A 286 8.62 90.28 49.71
C PRO A 286 7.09 90.51 49.69
N ALA A 287 6.46 90.32 48.52
CA ALA A 287 5.02 90.47 48.34
C ALA A 287 4.22 89.28 48.90
N ALA A 288 3.05 89.56 49.48
CA ALA A 288 2.24 88.60 50.25
C ALA A 288 0.91 88.18 49.59
N SER A 289 0.66 88.56 48.33
CA SER A 289 -0.58 88.30 47.59
C SER A 289 -0.31 87.88 46.14
N ARG A 290 -1.29 87.24 45.48
CA ARG A 290 -1.15 86.75 44.11
C ARG A 290 -2.17 87.41 43.17
N PRO A 291 -1.87 87.53 41.86
CA PRO A 291 -2.74 88.26 40.94
C PRO A 291 -4.19 87.76 40.88
N ALA A 292 -4.41 86.43 40.90
CA ALA A 292 -5.74 85.84 40.93
C ALA A 292 -6.58 86.24 42.18
N ASP A 293 -5.94 86.53 43.31
CA ASP A 293 -6.60 86.95 44.56
C ASP A 293 -7.25 88.34 44.44
N THR A 294 -6.88 89.11 43.41
CA THR A 294 -7.39 90.47 43.16
C THR A 294 -8.69 90.50 42.34
N VAL A 295 -9.12 89.36 41.78
CA VAL A 295 -10.33 89.27 40.96
C VAL A 295 -11.56 89.14 41.83
N SER A 296 -12.40 90.18 41.86
CA SER A 296 -13.63 90.23 42.67
C SER A 296 -14.67 89.17 42.23
N ALA A 297 -14.68 88.02 42.92
CA ALA A 297 -15.70 86.97 42.88
C ALA A 297 -15.85 86.35 44.29
N VAL A 298 -16.91 85.57 44.54
CA VAL A 298 -17.19 84.98 45.87
C VAL A 298 -16.45 83.65 46.03
N ALA A 299 -15.47 83.56 46.94
CA ALA A 299 -14.68 82.35 47.19
C ALA A 299 -14.01 82.29 48.58
N PRO A 300 -13.85 81.09 49.18
CA PRO A 300 -12.82 80.77 50.18
C PRO A 300 -11.48 80.41 49.50
N GLY A 301 -10.32 80.60 50.16
CA GLY A 301 -8.97 80.42 49.58
C GLY A 301 -7.98 79.61 50.44
N GLN A 302 -6.70 79.39 50.06
CA GLN A 302 -5.97 79.65 48.79
C GLN A 302 -4.61 78.88 48.76
N MET A 303 -3.88 78.82 47.59
CA MET A 303 -2.49 78.34 47.27
C MET A 303 -2.34 77.02 46.44
N SER A 304 -1.42 76.74 45.45
CA SER A 304 -0.27 77.37 44.66
C SER A 304 1.06 77.72 45.41
N PRO A 305 2.32 77.72 44.86
CA PRO A 305 2.82 77.88 43.45
C PRO A 305 3.83 76.79 42.95
N ARG A 306 4.71 76.85 41.91
CA ARG A 306 5.15 77.78 40.79
C ARG A 306 5.55 76.97 39.49
N ASP A 307 6.00 77.59 38.38
CA ASP A 307 5.94 77.12 36.96
C ASP A 307 7.19 76.49 36.26
N ILE A 308 7.03 75.84 35.08
CA ILE A 308 7.79 76.07 33.79
C ILE A 308 7.29 75.25 32.55
N ALA A 309 7.48 75.83 31.35
CA ALA A 309 6.89 75.57 30.00
C ALA A 309 7.14 74.23 29.23
N ALA A 310 6.37 74.04 28.15
CA ALA A 310 6.44 72.92 27.18
C ALA A 310 6.56 73.35 25.69
N ARG A 311 6.84 72.39 24.79
CA ARG A 311 6.71 72.50 23.31
C ARG A 311 5.59 71.58 22.78
N ALA A 312 5.06 71.87 21.60
CA ALA A 312 3.74 71.42 21.15
C ALA A 312 3.70 70.12 20.31
N LEU A 313 2.56 69.42 20.38
CA LEU A 313 2.10 68.36 19.46
C LEU A 313 0.55 68.24 19.53
N SER A 314 -0.08 67.88 18.38
CA SER A 314 -1.47 67.42 18.11
C SER A 314 -2.65 67.75 19.06
N GLU A 315 -3.71 68.37 18.53
CA GLU A 315 -4.87 68.88 19.30
C GLU A 315 -5.95 67.86 19.73
N THR A 316 -5.79 66.56 19.47
CA THR A 316 -6.89 65.57 19.64
C THR A 316 -6.59 64.40 20.59
N ASP A 317 -5.42 64.36 21.23
CA ASP A 317 -5.03 63.30 22.17
C ASP A 317 -5.30 63.70 23.64
N PRO A 318 -6.07 62.92 24.43
CA PRO A 318 -6.19 63.12 25.88
C PRO A 318 -4.85 63.21 26.63
N ALA A 319 -3.79 62.56 26.14
CA ALA A 319 -2.46 62.63 26.75
C ALA A 319 -1.86 64.05 26.75
N LEU A 320 -2.29 64.94 25.84
CA LEU A 320 -1.91 66.35 25.86
C LEU A 320 -2.44 67.07 27.11
N LEU A 321 -3.64 66.73 27.58
CA LEU A 321 -4.21 67.32 28.79
C LEU A 321 -3.44 66.85 30.04
N ASP A 322 -3.07 65.57 30.11
CA ASP A 322 -2.21 65.05 31.18
C ASP A 322 -0.84 65.75 31.19
N GLN A 323 -0.21 65.97 30.02
CA GLN A 323 1.06 66.70 29.92
C GLN A 323 0.94 68.17 30.34
N LEU A 324 -0.15 68.85 29.99
CA LEU A 324 -0.40 70.24 30.38
C LEU A 324 -0.68 70.38 31.87
N LEU A 325 -1.37 69.42 32.49
CA LEU A 325 -1.65 69.42 33.94
C LEU A 325 -0.46 68.95 34.78
N ALA A 326 0.48 68.20 34.20
CA ALA A 326 1.76 67.86 34.82
C ALA A 326 2.78 69.01 34.80
N LEU A 327 2.49 70.14 34.15
CA LEU A 327 3.33 71.33 34.25
C LEU A 327 3.28 71.90 35.67
N PRO A 328 4.42 72.32 36.26
CA PRO A 328 4.43 72.92 37.59
C PRO A 328 3.46 74.11 37.64
N GLN A 329 2.62 74.17 38.69
CA GLN A 329 1.60 75.20 38.91
C GLN A 329 0.66 75.48 37.71
N ALA A 330 0.40 74.46 36.88
CA ALA A 330 -0.66 74.53 35.89
C ALA A 330 -1.98 75.01 36.52
N HIS A 331 -2.70 75.90 35.84
CA HIS A 331 -4.00 76.40 36.25
C HIS A 331 -5.07 75.97 35.26
N LEU A 332 -5.94 75.06 35.67
CA LEU A 332 -7.05 74.60 34.87
C LEU A 332 -8.30 75.43 35.19
N VAL A 333 -8.68 76.35 34.31
CA VAL A 333 -9.97 77.04 34.35
C VAL A 333 -10.97 76.22 33.54
N VAL A 334 -12.09 75.85 34.14
CA VAL A 334 -13.11 74.99 33.53
C VAL A 334 -14.43 75.74 33.43
N ASP A 335 -14.92 75.89 32.20
CA ASP A 335 -16.27 76.35 31.91
C ASP A 335 -17.26 75.24 32.26
N GLY A 336 -17.91 75.42 33.41
CA GLY A 336 -18.70 74.40 34.05
C GLY A 336 -19.87 73.94 33.19
N TYR A 337 -20.74 74.85 32.78
CA TYR A 337 -21.95 74.47 32.05
C TYR A 337 -21.67 74.03 30.61
N ASN A 338 -20.65 74.55 29.92
CA ASN A 338 -20.29 74.01 28.61
C ASN A 338 -19.74 72.58 28.71
N VAL A 339 -18.95 72.26 29.74
CA VAL A 339 -18.51 70.88 30.00
C VAL A 339 -19.68 69.98 30.39
N THR A 340 -20.58 70.40 31.27
CA THR A 340 -21.67 69.52 31.73
C THR A 340 -22.78 69.33 30.69
N LYS A 341 -23.16 70.38 29.94
CA LYS A 341 -24.14 70.29 28.83
C LYS A 341 -23.58 69.43 27.69
N THR A 342 -22.25 69.40 27.48
CA THR A 342 -21.60 68.46 26.54
C THR A 342 -21.58 67.02 27.06
N GLY A 343 -21.31 66.80 28.36
CA GLY A 343 -21.01 65.47 28.89
C GLY A 343 -22.21 64.68 29.46
N TYR A 344 -23.18 65.35 30.06
CA TYR A 344 -24.30 64.72 30.76
C TYR A 344 -25.59 65.60 30.71
N PRO A 345 -26.06 65.97 29.49
CA PRO A 345 -27.18 66.91 29.30
C PRO A 345 -28.51 66.44 29.90
N THR A 346 -28.71 65.13 30.09
CA THR A 346 -29.94 64.54 30.62
C THR A 346 -30.04 64.56 32.16
N MET A 347 -29.02 65.05 32.87
CA MET A 347 -29.04 65.16 34.34
C MET A 347 -29.54 66.54 34.79
N PRO A 348 -30.24 66.65 35.96
CA PRO A 348 -30.54 67.93 36.58
C PRO A 348 -29.27 68.73 36.92
N LEU A 349 -29.33 70.07 36.82
CA LEU A 349 -28.16 70.96 36.92
C LEU A 349 -27.34 70.76 38.20
N ASP A 350 -27.94 70.54 39.36
CA ASP A 350 -27.19 70.29 40.61
C ASP A 350 -26.40 68.97 40.55
N LYS A 351 -26.98 67.93 39.94
CA LYS A 351 -26.29 66.64 39.72
C LYS A 351 -25.20 66.77 38.65
N GLN A 352 -25.41 67.60 37.62
CA GLN A 352 -24.36 67.97 36.66
C GLN A 352 -23.17 68.64 37.37
N ARG A 353 -23.42 69.69 38.17
CA ARG A 353 -22.38 70.44 38.92
C ARG A 353 -21.60 69.52 39.87
N LEU A 354 -22.30 68.71 40.68
CA LEU A 354 -21.65 67.75 41.59
C LEU A 354 -20.79 66.71 40.85
N ARG A 355 -21.27 66.18 39.71
CA ARG A 355 -20.52 65.20 38.91
C ARG A 355 -19.23 65.80 38.33
N LEU A 356 -19.27 67.02 37.82
CA LEU A 356 -18.09 67.71 37.30
C LEU A 356 -17.08 67.98 38.42
N LEU A 357 -17.53 68.57 39.53
CA LEU A 357 -16.66 68.92 40.66
C LEU A 357 -16.01 67.69 41.29
N GLY A 358 -16.72 66.57 41.40
CA GLY A 358 -16.16 65.30 41.88
C GLY A 358 -15.03 64.78 40.98
N GLY A 359 -15.22 64.81 39.65
CA GLY A 359 -14.16 64.43 38.70
C GLY A 359 -12.94 65.35 38.76
N LEU A 360 -13.17 66.67 38.82
CA LEU A 360 -12.09 67.65 38.97
C LEU A 360 -11.33 67.50 40.29
N ALA A 361 -11.98 67.06 41.38
CA ALA A 361 -11.33 66.79 42.65
C ALA A 361 -10.31 65.64 42.55
N VAL A 362 -10.68 64.55 41.88
CA VAL A 362 -9.78 63.42 41.63
C VAL A 362 -8.63 63.85 40.72
N LEU A 363 -8.90 64.65 39.68
CA LEU A 363 -7.88 65.15 38.78
C LEU A 363 -6.90 66.12 39.46
N ALA A 364 -7.38 67.01 40.35
CA ALA A 364 -6.56 67.89 41.17
C ALA A 364 -5.67 67.09 42.14
N ALA A 365 -6.22 66.06 42.79
CA ALA A 365 -5.45 65.17 43.66
C ALA A 365 -4.40 64.33 42.90
N GLN A 366 -4.64 63.99 41.63
CA GLN A 366 -3.68 63.27 40.77
C GLN A 366 -2.56 64.15 40.22
N THR A 367 -2.83 65.42 39.91
CA THR A 367 -1.92 66.29 39.15
C THR A 367 -1.27 67.40 39.98
N GLY A 368 -1.87 67.81 41.09
CA GLY A 368 -1.44 68.97 41.87
C GLY A 368 -1.69 70.32 41.19
N ALA A 369 -2.31 70.33 40.00
CA ALA A 369 -2.68 71.55 39.29
C ALA A 369 -3.75 72.35 40.06
N GLU A 370 -3.67 73.68 40.02
CA GLU A 370 -4.72 74.53 40.56
C GLU A 370 -5.95 74.42 39.64
N MET A 371 -7.12 74.10 40.19
CA MET A 371 -8.35 73.98 39.40
C MET A 371 -9.36 75.04 39.80
N THR A 372 -10.01 75.66 38.80
CA THR A 372 -11.05 76.67 38.98
C THR A 372 -12.23 76.36 38.07
N CYS A 373 -13.31 75.83 38.63
CA CYS A 373 -14.55 75.63 37.89
C CYS A 373 -15.41 76.90 37.98
N VAL A 374 -15.81 77.45 36.83
CA VAL A 374 -16.65 78.63 36.71
C VAL A 374 -18.03 78.22 36.23
N PHE A 375 -19.08 78.61 36.95
CA PHE A 375 -20.47 78.44 36.52
C PHE A 375 -21.12 79.81 36.27
N ASP A 376 -22.12 79.83 35.39
CA ASP A 376 -22.90 81.05 35.15
C ASP A 376 -23.83 81.33 36.35
N GLY A 377 -23.77 82.55 36.87
CA GLY A 377 -24.58 83.03 37.98
C GLY A 377 -26.05 83.26 37.63
N ALA A 378 -26.39 83.47 36.34
CA ALA A 378 -27.74 83.77 35.89
C ALA A 378 -28.71 82.58 36.03
N GLU A 379 -28.20 81.34 36.06
CA GLU A 379 -29.01 80.13 36.28
C GLU A 379 -29.28 79.83 37.79
N LEU A 380 -28.88 80.71 38.73
CA LEU A 380 -29.09 80.50 40.18
C LEU A 380 -30.27 81.31 40.75
N ALA A 381 -31.35 80.61 41.12
CA ALA A 381 -32.50 81.20 41.81
C ALA A 381 -32.28 81.42 43.34
N ALA A 382 -31.21 80.86 43.92
CA ALA A 382 -30.87 81.00 45.34
C ALA A 382 -29.35 80.77 45.57
N PRO A 383 -28.77 81.23 46.69
CA PRO A 383 -27.37 80.97 47.02
C PRO A 383 -27.09 79.47 47.20
N VAL A 384 -26.30 78.89 46.29
CA VAL A 384 -25.97 77.46 46.31
C VAL A 384 -24.84 77.19 47.33
N LEU A 385 -25.20 76.58 48.46
CA LEU A 385 -24.26 76.10 49.48
C LEU A 385 -23.56 74.80 49.05
N LEU A 386 -22.68 74.90 48.04
CA LEU A 386 -21.74 73.85 47.69
C LEU A 386 -20.48 73.96 48.56
N ALA A 387 -20.17 72.90 49.32
CA ALA A 387 -18.82 72.71 49.85
C ALA A 387 -17.90 72.27 48.70
N PRO A 388 -16.92 73.08 48.25
CA PRO A 388 -16.06 72.71 47.15
C PRO A 388 -15.15 71.54 47.55
N PRO A 389 -14.95 70.53 46.68
CA PRO A 389 -13.97 69.48 46.93
C PRO A 389 -12.55 70.04 47.10
N ARG A 390 -11.74 69.40 47.95
CA ARG A 390 -10.33 69.79 48.16
C ARG A 390 -9.58 69.79 46.84
N GLY A 391 -8.87 70.88 46.54
CA GLY A 391 -8.10 71.08 45.30
C GLY A 391 -8.85 71.82 44.18
N VAL A 392 -10.17 72.06 44.30
CA VAL A 392 -10.95 72.76 43.27
C VAL A 392 -11.56 74.04 43.83
N ARG A 393 -11.12 75.20 43.33
CA ARG A 393 -11.82 76.47 43.53
C ARG A 393 -13.08 76.48 42.67
N VAL A 394 -14.20 76.95 43.22
CA VAL A 394 -15.47 77.08 42.50
C VAL A 394 -15.90 78.53 42.53
N LEU A 395 -16.20 79.08 41.35
CA LEU A 395 -16.63 80.46 41.17
C LEU A 395 -17.96 80.49 40.41
N PHE A 396 -18.77 81.50 40.72
CA PHE A 396 -19.96 81.85 39.95
C PHE A 396 -19.76 83.26 39.37
N SER A 397 -20.23 83.50 38.15
CA SER A 397 -20.27 84.87 37.60
C SER A 397 -21.26 85.74 38.38
N LYS A 398 -21.10 87.06 38.29
CA LYS A 398 -22.02 88.01 38.94
C LYS A 398 -23.34 88.07 38.17
N PRO A 399 -24.47 88.41 38.81
CA PRO A 399 -25.72 88.68 38.09
C PRO A 399 -25.50 89.76 37.02
N GLY A 400 -25.78 89.43 35.76
CA GLY A 400 -25.52 90.29 34.60
C GLY A 400 -24.15 90.13 33.93
N GLU A 401 -23.30 89.21 34.41
CA GLU A 401 -22.00 88.85 33.82
C GLU A 401 -21.99 87.37 33.41
N THR A 402 -21.50 87.04 32.23
CA THR A 402 -21.41 85.64 31.77
C THR A 402 -20.23 84.91 32.39
N ALA A 403 -20.29 83.57 32.43
CA ALA A 403 -19.14 82.75 32.79
C ALA A 403 -17.89 83.07 31.93
N ASP A 404 -18.10 83.33 30.64
CA ASP A 404 -17.07 83.62 29.64
C ASP A 404 -16.25 84.88 29.97
N GLU A 405 -16.90 85.96 30.39
CA GLU A 405 -16.21 87.20 30.77
C GLU A 405 -15.42 87.03 32.07
N LEU A 406 -15.98 86.31 33.05
CA LEU A 406 -15.24 85.92 34.26
C LEU A 406 -14.02 85.03 33.92
N ILE A 407 -14.15 84.06 33.01
CA ILE A 407 -13.02 83.22 32.55
C ILE A 407 -11.96 84.09 31.86
N ARG A 408 -12.35 84.98 30.94
CA ARG A 408 -11.43 85.93 30.29
C ARG A 408 -10.73 86.84 31.29
N ARG A 409 -11.42 87.30 32.34
CA ARG A 409 -10.84 88.11 33.42
C ARG A 409 -9.87 87.31 34.29
N LEU A 410 -10.18 86.06 34.63
CA LEU A 410 -9.28 85.18 35.37
C LEU A 410 -7.98 84.95 34.59
N VAL A 411 -8.06 84.61 33.31
CA VAL A 411 -6.89 84.42 32.45
C VAL A 411 -6.05 85.70 32.33
N ARG A 412 -6.68 86.88 32.18
CA ARG A 412 -5.97 88.17 32.14
C ARG A 412 -5.35 88.59 33.49
N ALA A 413 -5.86 88.06 34.59
CA ALA A 413 -5.31 88.32 35.92
C ALA A 413 -4.12 87.39 36.23
N GLU A 414 -4.07 86.19 35.67
CA GLU A 414 -2.89 85.32 35.82
C GLU A 414 -1.64 85.97 35.21
N PRO A 415 -0.47 85.92 35.89
CA PRO A 415 0.73 86.61 35.42
C PRO A 415 1.33 85.93 34.19
N PRO A 416 1.85 86.69 33.21
CA PRO A 416 2.40 86.14 31.98
C PRO A 416 3.54 85.16 32.29
N GLY A 417 3.47 83.98 31.67
CA GLY A 417 4.40 82.86 31.88
C GLY A 417 3.87 81.72 32.75
N ARG A 418 2.76 81.91 33.48
CA ARG A 418 2.06 80.80 34.14
C ARG A 418 1.39 79.88 33.10
N PRO A 419 1.47 78.54 33.20
CA PRO A 419 0.69 77.64 32.34
C PRO A 419 -0.80 77.69 32.73
N VAL A 420 -1.59 78.45 31.98
CA VAL A 420 -3.06 78.49 32.14
C VAL A 420 -3.72 77.66 31.03
N VAL A 421 -4.62 76.77 31.39
CA VAL A 421 -5.37 75.88 30.50
C VAL A 421 -6.86 76.19 30.69
N VAL A 422 -7.57 76.47 29.60
CA VAL A 422 -9.01 76.79 29.64
C VAL A 422 -9.78 75.70 28.93
N VAL A 423 -10.69 75.05 29.64
CA VAL A 423 -11.61 74.06 29.06
C VAL A 423 -12.95 74.70 28.79
N SER A 424 -13.34 74.77 27.52
CA SER A 424 -14.69 75.14 27.07
C SER A 424 -14.98 74.48 25.70
N THR A 425 -16.21 74.63 25.23
CA THR A 425 -16.63 74.30 23.86
C THR A 425 -16.95 75.53 23.02
N ASP A 426 -16.98 76.72 23.63
CA ASP A 426 -17.21 77.97 22.90
C ASP A 426 -15.93 78.47 22.20
N LYS A 427 -16.06 78.85 20.92
CA LYS A 427 -14.95 79.33 20.09
C LYS A 427 -14.55 80.77 20.42
N GLU A 428 -15.50 81.63 20.78
CA GLU A 428 -15.22 82.99 21.19
C GLU A 428 -14.43 82.99 22.51
N VAL A 429 -14.79 82.10 23.45
CA VAL A 429 -14.01 81.86 24.67
C VAL A 429 -12.59 81.42 24.31
N ALA A 430 -12.45 80.37 23.49
CA ALA A 430 -11.16 79.80 23.09
C ALA A 430 -10.23 80.85 22.44
N ASP A 431 -10.73 81.62 21.47
CA ASP A 431 -9.97 82.70 20.82
C ASP A 431 -9.64 83.84 21.79
N GLY A 432 -10.56 84.18 22.70
CA GLY A 432 -10.40 85.24 23.69
C GLY A 432 -9.33 84.94 24.73
N VAL A 433 -9.22 83.68 25.17
CA VAL A 433 -8.22 83.24 26.15
C VAL A 433 -6.87 82.89 25.51
N ALA A 434 -6.86 82.40 24.27
CA ALA A 434 -5.63 82.23 23.50
C ALA A 434 -4.90 83.56 23.27
N LYS A 435 -5.64 84.63 22.93
CA LYS A 435 -5.12 86.00 22.83
C LYS A 435 -4.57 86.55 24.17
N ALA A 436 -5.01 85.98 25.29
CA ALA A 436 -4.52 86.33 26.63
C ALA A 436 -3.42 85.37 27.15
N GLY A 437 -2.93 84.44 26.31
CA GLY A 437 -1.80 83.56 26.63
C GLY A 437 -2.13 82.21 27.25
N ALA A 438 -3.42 81.89 27.46
CA ALA A 438 -3.83 80.56 27.92
C ALA A 438 -3.95 79.55 26.77
N ARG A 439 -3.90 78.26 27.11
CA ARG A 439 -4.11 77.13 26.19
C ARG A 439 -5.59 76.72 26.19
N PRO A 440 -6.38 76.99 25.13
CA PRO A 440 -7.73 76.45 25.02
C PRO A 440 -7.69 74.93 24.80
N VAL A 441 -8.64 74.21 25.40
CA VAL A 441 -8.81 72.76 25.31
C VAL A 441 -10.30 72.44 25.20
N ALA A 442 -10.69 71.57 24.26
CA ALA A 442 -12.09 71.21 24.06
C ALA A 442 -12.67 70.42 25.26
N SER A 443 -13.89 70.75 25.69
CA SER A 443 -14.64 70.02 26.74
C SER A 443 -14.62 68.50 26.60
N ALA A 444 -14.66 67.98 25.37
CA ALA A 444 -14.62 66.55 25.07
C ALA A 444 -13.32 65.85 25.50
N LEU A 445 -12.17 66.55 25.56
CA LEU A 445 -10.91 65.97 26.05
C LEU A 445 -10.91 65.86 27.58
N LEU A 446 -11.39 66.88 28.29
CA LEU A 446 -11.60 66.80 29.74
C LEU A 446 -12.58 65.68 30.09
N LEU A 447 -13.72 65.58 29.40
CA LEU A 447 -14.71 64.52 29.63
C LEU A 447 -14.13 63.12 29.39
N LYS A 448 -13.34 62.93 28.32
CA LYS A 448 -12.61 61.67 28.07
C LYS A 448 -11.59 61.35 29.17
N ARG A 449 -10.96 62.37 29.77
CA ARG A 449 -9.99 62.19 30.86
C ARG A 449 -10.67 61.91 32.21
N LEU A 450 -11.81 62.55 32.49
CA LEU A 450 -12.65 62.32 33.67
C LEU A 450 -13.41 60.98 33.62
N ALA A 451 -13.53 60.36 32.45
CA ALA A 451 -14.06 59.00 32.30
C ALA A 451 -13.01 57.89 32.48
N ARG A 452 -11.74 58.25 32.74
CA ARG A 452 -10.64 57.33 33.08
C ARG A 452 -10.31 57.32 34.59
N THR A 453 -11.11 58.03 35.38
CA THR A 453 -11.00 58.23 36.85
C THR A 453 -12.30 57.85 37.53
#